data_AF-A0A1A8Q5E9-F1
#
_entry.id   AF-A0A1A8Q5E9-F1
#
_cell.length_a   1.000
_cell.length_b   1.000
_cell.length_c   1.000
_cell.angle_alpha   90.00
_cell.angle_beta   90.00
_cell.angle_gamma   90.00
#
_symmetry.space_group_name_H-M   'P 1'
#
loop_
_entity.id
_entity.type
_entity.pdbx_description
1 polymer ?
#
loop_
_entity_poly.entity_id
_entity_poly.type
_entity_poly.pdbx_seq_one_letter_code
_entity_poly.pdbx_strand_id
1 'polypeptide(L)'
;LGETTEEGWYWQNPQYCFVLSEMDETPGSTQKTCSFILALMQKYQRRQGIHLTIGLHIYPAQSQNKHLSLDDLLKFQPVLGIQYSSRREVVLRGSLPPGHYIIIPSTAEPNQPGDFLLRVLMEPGNKATPAHRPAPQDVPSDTEPSYPHEAALPSPKSIRTLFQKYCDKKGFCKPLHLYRLLTEALQQGVLAGSEKFLALEHCKSLVVLMDSQGIARLNWSEFQTLWDKIRKWTDIFLVFDKNKTKRLEYEEVCPALKAAGIMVDDLVMQLVGLRYTEPDMTISYPGFLYLVMKLERMIHKFQAYDMMGQGTITINYRQWLYMTMYN
;
A
#
# COMPACT_ATOMS: atom_id res chain seq x y z
N LEU A 1 -30.11 6.71 3.37
CA LEU A 1 -30.13 6.34 4.80
C LEU A 1 -29.17 5.16 4.95
N GLY A 2 -27.88 5.31 5.21
CA GLY A 2 -27.14 6.41 5.81
C GLY A 2 -26.14 5.77 6.76
N GLU A 3 -25.18 5.01 6.23
CA GLU A 3 -24.12 4.30 6.95
C GLU A 3 -23.20 3.70 5.87
N THR A 4 -21.96 4.18 5.75
CA THR A 4 -20.74 3.52 5.18
C THR A 4 -19.73 4.47 4.52
N THR A 5 -20.03 5.76 4.36
CA THR A 5 -19.05 6.73 3.81
C THR A 5 -18.15 7.39 4.85
N GLU A 6 -18.29 7.10 6.15
CA GLU A 6 -17.51 7.76 7.22
C GLU A 6 -16.10 7.21 7.42
N GLU A 7 -15.71 6.15 6.72
CA GLU A 7 -14.37 5.59 6.87
C GLU A 7 -13.44 6.12 5.78
N GLY A 8 -12.41 6.89 6.16
CA GLY A 8 -11.40 7.49 5.28
C GLY A 8 -10.57 6.52 4.41
N TRP A 9 -10.96 5.24 4.37
CA TRP A 9 -10.34 4.12 3.67
C TRP A 9 -11.22 3.60 2.53
N TYR A 10 -12.51 3.97 2.46
CA TYR A 10 -13.47 3.44 1.48
C TYR A 10 -13.04 3.66 0.02
N TRP A 11 -12.44 4.82 -0.27
CA TRP A 11 -11.91 5.19 -1.60
C TRP A 11 -10.77 4.28 -2.10
N GLN A 12 -10.14 3.51 -1.21
CA GLN A 12 -9.04 2.60 -1.56
C GLN A 12 -9.52 1.28 -2.16
N ASN A 13 -10.80 0.94 -2.04
CA ASN A 13 -11.37 -0.22 -2.71
C ASN A 13 -11.16 -0.16 -4.23
N PRO A 14 -11.06 -1.30 -4.92
CA PRO A 14 -10.98 -1.31 -6.38
C PRO A 14 -12.16 -0.55 -6.99
N GLN A 15 -11.91 0.27 -8.00
CA GLN A 15 -12.94 1.05 -8.67
C GLN A 15 -13.06 0.60 -10.13
N TYR A 16 -14.25 0.74 -10.71
CA TYR A 16 -14.51 0.38 -12.11
C TYR A 16 -15.27 1.51 -12.79
N CYS A 17 -14.72 2.04 -13.87
CA CYS A 17 -15.40 2.98 -14.75
C CYS A 17 -16.59 2.29 -15.38
N PHE A 18 -17.75 2.93 -15.29
CA PHE A 18 -19.01 2.44 -15.81
C PHE A 18 -19.67 3.52 -16.65
N VAL A 19 -19.58 3.39 -17.97
CA VAL A 19 -20.03 4.38 -18.95
C VAL A 19 -21.26 3.85 -19.66
N LEU A 20 -22.38 4.58 -19.49
CA LEU A 20 -23.68 4.28 -20.06
C LEU A 20 -23.97 5.29 -21.18
N SER A 21 -24.10 4.81 -22.42
CA SER A 21 -24.23 5.65 -23.62
C SER A 21 -25.48 5.31 -24.43
N GLU A 22 -25.73 4.02 -24.68
CA GLU A 22 -26.86 3.57 -25.50
C GLU A 22 -28.07 3.27 -24.61
N MET A 23 -29.20 3.89 -24.96
CA MET A 23 -30.45 3.85 -24.19
C MET A 23 -31.27 2.63 -24.59
N ASP A 24 -31.94 2.00 -23.64
CA ASP A 24 -32.78 0.84 -23.92
C ASP A 24 -33.98 1.26 -24.79
N GLU A 25 -34.18 0.59 -25.93
CA GLU A 25 -35.37 0.80 -26.77
C GLU A 25 -36.61 0.15 -26.14
N THR A 26 -37.21 0.84 -25.16
CA THR A 26 -38.48 0.42 -24.57
C THR A 26 -39.66 1.18 -25.20
N PRO A 27 -40.53 0.51 -25.98
CA PRO A 27 -41.69 1.16 -26.59
C PRO A 27 -42.66 1.63 -25.49
N GLY A 28 -42.80 2.95 -25.35
CA GLY A 28 -43.79 3.59 -24.46
C GLY A 28 -43.23 4.20 -23.16
N SER A 29 -41.92 4.15 -22.89
CA SER A 29 -41.32 4.85 -21.75
C SER A 29 -40.81 6.24 -22.15
N THR A 30 -41.13 7.27 -21.36
CA THR A 30 -40.62 8.64 -21.56
C THR A 30 -39.23 8.85 -20.95
N GLN A 31 -38.74 7.88 -20.17
CA GLN A 31 -37.51 8.00 -19.40
C GLN A 31 -36.44 7.10 -20.00
N LYS A 32 -35.55 7.68 -20.80
CA LYS A 32 -34.48 6.96 -21.48
C LYS A 32 -33.37 6.61 -20.48
N THR A 33 -33.35 5.37 -20.02
CA THR A 33 -32.33 4.83 -19.12
C THR A 33 -31.58 3.68 -19.79
N CYS A 34 -30.45 3.30 -19.20
CA CYS A 34 -29.65 2.15 -19.62
C CYS A 34 -29.77 1.08 -18.53
N SER A 35 -30.26 -0.11 -18.88
CA SER A 35 -30.40 -1.22 -17.96
C SER A 35 -29.11 -2.00 -17.80
N PHE A 36 -28.86 -2.46 -16.57
CA PHE A 36 -27.69 -3.26 -16.26
C PHE A 36 -27.91 -4.23 -15.09
N ILE A 37 -27.04 -5.25 -15.04
CA ILE A 37 -26.92 -6.18 -13.93
C ILE A 37 -25.46 -6.22 -13.49
N LEU A 38 -25.23 -5.90 -12.22
CA LEU A 38 -23.94 -6.07 -11.55
C LEU A 38 -24.01 -7.27 -10.62
N ALA A 39 -23.09 -8.22 -10.77
CA ALA A 39 -22.98 -9.36 -9.87
C ALA A 39 -21.57 -9.40 -9.26
N LEU A 40 -21.51 -9.21 -7.94
CA LEU A 40 -20.27 -9.28 -7.15
C LEU A 40 -20.23 -10.63 -6.42
N MET A 41 -19.26 -11.46 -6.79
CA MET A 41 -19.07 -12.78 -6.20
C MET A 41 -17.72 -12.87 -5.48
N GLN A 42 -17.73 -13.37 -4.25
CA GLN A 42 -16.52 -13.72 -3.52
C GLN A 42 -15.99 -15.11 -3.91
N LYS A 43 -14.66 -15.22 -4.08
CA LYS A 43 -13.96 -16.45 -4.47
C LYS A 43 -13.54 -17.26 -3.23
N TYR A 44 -13.25 -18.55 -3.44
CA TYR A 44 -12.67 -19.48 -2.45
C TYR A 44 -13.42 -19.77 -1.13
N GLN A 45 -14.61 -19.20 -0.90
CA GLN A 45 -15.37 -19.38 0.35
C GLN A 45 -15.62 -20.81 0.81
N ARG A 46 -15.86 -21.76 -0.11
CA ARG A 46 -16.09 -23.17 0.25
C ARG A 46 -14.86 -23.83 0.87
N ARG A 47 -13.65 -23.29 0.64
CA ARG A 47 -12.40 -23.81 1.20
C ARG A 47 -12.05 -23.17 2.55
N GLN A 48 -12.56 -21.97 2.83
CA GLN A 48 -12.21 -21.18 4.01
C GLN A 48 -13.32 -21.14 5.07
N GLY A 49 -14.58 -21.44 4.72
CA GLY A 49 -15.72 -21.39 5.66
C GLY A 49 -16.10 -19.97 6.13
N ILE A 50 -15.50 -18.94 5.53
CA ILE A 50 -15.70 -17.53 5.90
C ILE A 50 -16.65 -16.86 4.90
N HIS A 51 -17.69 -16.23 5.44
CA HIS A 51 -18.66 -15.44 4.68
C HIS A 51 -18.50 -13.94 4.94
N LEU A 52 -17.66 -13.29 4.14
CA LEU A 52 -17.53 -11.82 4.19
C LEU A 52 -18.87 -11.20 3.80
N THR A 53 -19.24 -10.16 4.52
CA THR A 53 -20.41 -9.36 4.21
C THR A 53 -20.03 -8.37 3.10
N ILE A 54 -20.48 -8.62 1.88
CA ILE A 54 -20.07 -7.88 0.69
C ILE A 54 -21.21 -7.02 0.14
N GLY A 55 -20.84 -5.91 -0.49
CA GLY A 55 -21.73 -4.95 -1.12
C GLY A 55 -21.04 -4.21 -2.25
N LEU A 56 -21.81 -3.40 -2.98
CA LEU A 56 -21.27 -2.51 -4.00
C LEU A 56 -22.12 -1.25 -4.10
N HIS A 57 -21.47 -0.14 -4.39
CA HIS A 57 -22.11 1.15 -4.61
C HIS A 57 -21.70 1.72 -5.97
N ILE A 58 -22.61 2.48 -6.58
CA ILE A 58 -22.42 3.21 -7.82
C ILE A 58 -22.44 4.69 -7.49
N TYR A 59 -21.38 5.41 -7.86
CA TYR A 59 -21.25 6.85 -7.68
C TYR A 59 -21.31 7.56 -9.02
N PRO A 60 -21.86 8.79 -9.07
CA PRO A 60 -21.76 9.62 -10.26
C PRO A 60 -20.30 10.05 -10.46
N ALA A 61 -19.86 10.16 -11.72
CA ALA A 61 -18.52 10.62 -12.06
C ALA A 61 -18.57 11.68 -13.15
N GLN A 62 -17.61 12.60 -13.12
CA GLN A 62 -17.38 13.53 -14.22
C GLN A 62 -16.67 12.80 -15.36
N SER A 63 -16.90 13.19 -16.61
CA SER A 63 -16.35 12.54 -17.81
C SER A 63 -14.82 12.43 -17.84
N GLN A 64 -14.12 13.26 -17.06
CA GLN A 64 -12.65 13.24 -16.94
C GLN A 64 -12.15 12.35 -15.79
N ASN A 65 -12.99 12.07 -14.78
CA ASN A 65 -12.59 11.34 -13.59
C ASN A 65 -12.69 9.83 -13.81
N LYS A 66 -11.54 9.20 -14.04
CA LYS A 66 -11.44 7.74 -14.17
C LYS A 66 -11.35 7.02 -12.82
N HIS A 67 -11.27 7.75 -11.70
CA HIS A 67 -11.17 7.22 -10.35
C HIS A 67 -11.64 8.30 -9.36
N LEU A 68 -12.40 7.93 -8.33
CA LEU A 68 -12.86 8.84 -7.27
C LEU A 68 -11.85 8.85 -6.12
N SER A 69 -11.39 10.04 -5.77
CA SER A 69 -10.55 10.29 -4.59
C SER A 69 -11.39 10.32 -3.30
N LEU A 70 -10.72 10.43 -2.14
CA LEU A 70 -11.41 10.66 -0.87
C LEU A 70 -12.29 11.93 -0.93
N ASP A 71 -11.76 13.02 -1.48
CA ASP A 71 -12.47 14.30 -1.60
C ASP A 71 -13.72 14.19 -2.48
N ASP A 72 -13.66 13.36 -3.52
CA ASP A 72 -14.82 13.08 -4.38
C ASP A 72 -15.91 12.32 -3.62
N LEU A 73 -15.54 11.30 -2.84
CA LEU A 73 -16.50 10.51 -2.05
C LEU A 73 -17.09 11.26 -0.86
N LEU A 74 -16.42 12.31 -0.37
CA LEU A 74 -16.99 13.23 0.61
C LEU A 74 -18.05 14.16 -0.02
N LYS A 75 -17.92 14.46 -1.32
CA LYS A 75 -18.84 15.35 -2.05
C LYS A 75 -20.00 14.61 -2.68
N PHE A 76 -19.79 13.39 -3.16
CA PHE A 76 -20.78 12.61 -3.90
C PHE A 76 -21.43 11.55 -3.03
N GLN A 77 -22.74 11.42 -3.14
CA GLN A 77 -23.49 10.31 -2.56
C GLN A 77 -23.66 9.20 -3.60
N PRO A 78 -23.75 7.93 -3.18
CA PRO A 78 -24.01 6.83 -4.11
C PRO A 78 -25.40 7.00 -4.74
N VAL A 79 -25.47 6.90 -6.07
CA VAL A 79 -26.73 6.96 -6.82
C VAL A 79 -27.50 5.64 -6.76
N LEU A 80 -26.78 4.53 -6.61
CA LEU A 80 -27.37 3.21 -6.45
C LEU A 80 -26.40 2.32 -5.64
N GLY A 81 -26.93 1.32 -4.95
CA GLY A 81 -26.10 0.36 -4.23
C GLY A 81 -26.91 -0.87 -3.83
N ILE A 82 -26.22 -1.90 -3.39
CA ILE A 82 -26.82 -3.09 -2.82
C ILE A 82 -26.49 -3.18 -1.33
N GLN A 83 -27.48 -3.58 -0.54
CA GLN A 83 -27.27 -3.86 0.87
C GLN A 83 -26.22 -4.94 1.05
N TYR A 84 -25.36 -4.72 2.04
CA TYR A 84 -24.33 -5.66 2.42
C TYR A 84 -24.95 -7.01 2.83
N SER A 85 -24.40 -8.10 2.30
CA SER A 85 -24.90 -9.44 2.54
C SER A 85 -23.75 -10.43 2.67
N SER A 86 -23.88 -11.39 3.57
CA SER A 86 -22.93 -12.51 3.74
C SER A 86 -23.10 -13.61 2.69
N ARG A 87 -23.93 -13.38 1.66
CA ARG A 87 -24.10 -14.30 0.53
C ARG A 87 -22.82 -14.35 -0.30
N ARG A 88 -22.57 -15.50 -0.93
CA ARG A 88 -21.44 -15.69 -1.85
C ARG A 88 -21.48 -14.71 -3.03
N GLU A 89 -22.67 -14.36 -3.47
CA GLU A 89 -22.88 -13.42 -4.56
C GLU A 89 -24.02 -12.48 -4.22
N VAL A 90 -23.81 -11.19 -4.50
CA VAL A 90 -24.83 -10.15 -4.45
C VAL A 90 -25.05 -9.62 -5.87
N VAL A 91 -26.32 -9.45 -6.24
CA VAL A 91 -26.72 -9.05 -7.60
C VAL A 91 -27.57 -7.80 -7.53
N LEU A 92 -27.08 -6.70 -8.11
CA LEU A 92 -27.80 -5.46 -8.28
C LEU A 92 -28.34 -5.39 -9.72
N ARG A 93 -29.66 -5.27 -9.85
CA ARG A 93 -30.33 -4.95 -11.11
C ARG A 93 -30.79 -3.51 -11.02
N GLY A 94 -30.45 -2.70 -12.02
CA GLY A 94 -30.79 -1.28 -12.00
C GLY A 94 -30.85 -0.70 -13.40
N SER A 95 -31.35 0.54 -13.46
CA SER A 95 -31.27 1.37 -14.63
C SER A 95 -30.86 2.79 -14.21
N LEU A 96 -29.97 3.39 -14.98
CA LEU A 96 -29.47 4.75 -14.74
C LEU A 96 -29.54 5.56 -16.04
N PRO A 97 -29.67 6.89 -15.98
CA PRO A 97 -29.57 7.70 -17.19
C PRO A 97 -28.18 7.58 -17.82
N PRO A 98 -28.02 7.83 -19.13
CA PRO A 98 -26.72 7.86 -19.77
C PRO A 98 -25.76 8.82 -19.06
N GLY A 99 -24.52 8.39 -18.85
CA GLY A 99 -23.56 9.11 -18.04
C GLY A 99 -22.34 8.30 -17.66
N HIS A 100 -21.48 8.93 -16.87
CA HIS A 100 -20.27 8.32 -16.34
C HIS A 100 -20.47 8.02 -14.86
N TYR A 101 -20.15 6.80 -14.47
CA TYR A 101 -20.32 6.29 -13.12
C TYR A 101 -19.08 5.51 -12.70
N ILE A 102 -18.91 5.35 -11.40
CA ILE A 102 -17.89 4.48 -10.81
C ILE A 102 -18.55 3.44 -9.91
N ILE A 103 -18.21 2.18 -10.14
CA ILE A 103 -18.63 1.06 -9.27
C ILE A 103 -17.52 0.80 -8.27
N ILE A 104 -17.88 0.77 -6.98
CA ILE A 104 -16.98 0.44 -5.87
C ILE A 104 -17.53 -0.79 -5.13
N PRO A 105 -17.03 -2.01 -5.42
CA PRO A 105 -17.26 -3.17 -4.57
C PRO A 105 -16.46 -3.08 -3.27
N SER A 106 -17.05 -3.54 -2.18
CA SER A 106 -16.44 -3.47 -0.84
C SER A 106 -16.98 -4.56 0.08
N THR A 107 -16.24 -4.82 1.15
CA THR A 107 -16.74 -5.50 2.35
C THR A 107 -17.40 -4.48 3.28
N ALA A 108 -18.30 -4.95 4.15
CA ALA A 108 -18.98 -4.10 5.13
C ALA A 108 -17.97 -3.53 6.15
N GLU A 109 -17.06 -4.39 6.61
CA GLU A 109 -15.98 -4.02 7.51
C GLU A 109 -14.67 -3.78 6.72
N PRO A 110 -13.86 -2.78 7.11
CA PRO A 110 -12.57 -2.53 6.48
C PRO A 110 -11.56 -3.64 6.78
N ASN A 111 -10.49 -3.68 5.99
CA ASN A 111 -9.34 -4.60 6.16
C ASN A 111 -9.66 -6.09 6.06
N GLN A 112 -10.74 -6.47 5.39
CA GLN A 112 -11.06 -7.87 5.11
C GLN A 112 -10.43 -8.31 3.78
N PRO A 113 -9.38 -9.16 3.78
CA PRO A 113 -8.79 -9.63 2.54
C PRO A 113 -9.74 -10.60 1.83
N GLY A 114 -9.97 -10.40 0.54
CA GLY A 114 -10.85 -11.25 -0.23
C GLY A 114 -10.67 -11.08 -1.74
N ASP A 115 -10.59 -12.21 -2.44
CA ASP A 115 -10.65 -12.22 -3.90
C ASP A 115 -12.11 -12.20 -4.36
N PHE A 116 -12.40 -11.39 -5.37
CA PHE A 116 -13.74 -11.30 -5.94
C PHE A 116 -13.76 -11.43 -7.45
N LEU A 117 -14.97 -11.58 -7.99
CA LEU A 117 -15.31 -11.48 -9.39
C LEU A 117 -16.47 -10.51 -9.52
N LEU A 118 -16.27 -9.42 -10.24
CA LEU A 118 -17.33 -8.51 -10.64
C LEU A 118 -17.74 -8.85 -12.07
N ARG A 119 -19.03 -9.13 -12.29
CA ARG A 119 -19.64 -9.34 -13.60
C ARG A 119 -20.57 -8.18 -13.90
N VAL A 120 -20.40 -7.57 -15.07
CA VAL A 120 -21.22 -6.46 -15.56
C VAL A 120 -21.93 -6.92 -16.82
N LEU A 121 -23.25 -6.98 -16.78
CA LEU A 121 -24.11 -7.27 -17.92
C LEU A 121 -24.86 -5.98 -18.26
N MET A 122 -24.76 -5.56 -19.51
CA MET A 122 -25.31 -4.31 -20.02
C MET A 122 -25.61 -4.47 -21.50
N GLU A 123 -26.46 -3.60 -22.04
CA GLU A 123 -26.71 -3.57 -23.48
C GLU A 123 -25.44 -3.17 -24.28
N PRO A 124 -25.35 -3.57 -25.56
CA PRO A 124 -24.26 -3.15 -26.45
C PRO A 124 -24.05 -1.63 -26.44
N GLY A 125 -22.82 -1.17 -26.71
CA GLY A 125 -22.46 0.25 -26.71
C GLY A 125 -22.07 0.82 -25.35
N ASN A 126 -22.44 0.16 -24.24
CA ASN A 126 -22.01 0.52 -22.89
C ASN A 126 -20.63 -0.09 -22.56
N LYS A 127 -19.89 0.52 -21.62
CA LYS A 127 -18.52 0.09 -21.28
C LYS A 127 -18.29 0.04 -19.77
N ALA A 128 -17.64 -1.03 -19.34
CA ALA A 128 -17.18 -1.22 -17.97
C ALA A 128 -15.71 -1.62 -17.99
N THR A 129 -14.83 -0.80 -17.40
CA THR A 129 -13.39 -1.04 -17.39
C THR A 129 -12.82 -0.78 -16.00
N PRO A 130 -11.76 -1.48 -15.57
CA PRO A 130 -11.06 -1.13 -14.33
C PRO A 130 -10.67 0.36 -14.34
N ALA A 131 -11.00 1.06 -13.25
CA ALA A 131 -10.49 2.39 -13.02
C ALA A 131 -9.00 2.25 -12.71
N HIS A 132 -8.14 2.85 -13.53
CA HIS A 132 -6.75 3.01 -13.15
C HIS A 132 -6.71 4.00 -12.00
N ARG A 133 -6.30 3.54 -10.80
CA ARG A 133 -5.81 4.44 -9.77
C ARG A 133 -4.70 5.26 -10.43
N PRO A 134 -4.82 6.59 -10.52
CA PRO A 134 -3.75 7.38 -11.11
C PRO A 134 -2.48 7.05 -10.33
N ALA A 135 -1.46 6.60 -11.07
CA ALA A 135 -0.12 6.60 -10.50
C ALA A 135 0.20 8.05 -10.11
N PRO A 136 1.16 8.30 -9.20
CA PRO A 136 1.56 9.66 -8.79
C PRO A 136 2.01 10.60 -9.93
N GLN A 137 1.87 10.21 -11.19
CA GLN A 137 2.34 10.89 -12.40
C GLN A 137 1.21 11.48 -13.27
N ASP A 138 -0.08 11.20 -13.02
CA ASP A 138 -1.20 11.67 -13.88
C ASP A 138 -2.05 12.80 -13.24
N VAL A 139 -1.56 13.46 -12.19
CA VAL A 139 -2.22 14.64 -11.60
C VAL A 139 -1.76 15.90 -12.36
N PRO A 140 -2.66 16.75 -12.89
CA PRO A 140 -2.27 18.04 -13.45
C PRO A 140 -1.51 18.86 -12.41
N SER A 141 -0.33 19.31 -12.80
CA SER A 141 0.66 19.99 -11.99
C SER A 141 0.21 21.40 -11.59
N ASP A 142 -0.43 21.54 -10.43
CA ASP A 142 -0.50 22.85 -9.75
C ASP A 142 -0.03 22.77 -8.28
N THR A 143 0.66 21.70 -7.91
CA THR A 143 1.53 21.71 -6.73
C THR A 143 2.65 20.73 -7.02
N GLU A 144 3.88 21.22 -7.16
CA GLU A 144 5.05 20.34 -7.20
C GLU A 144 4.93 19.35 -6.04
N PRO A 145 5.01 18.02 -6.26
CA PRO A 145 5.11 17.10 -5.15
C PRO A 145 6.44 17.42 -4.45
N SER A 146 6.37 18.20 -3.38
CA SER A 146 7.49 18.44 -2.48
C SER A 146 7.81 17.10 -1.85
N TYR A 147 8.74 16.36 -2.46
CA TYR A 147 9.24 15.10 -1.93
C TYR A 147 9.99 15.37 -0.62
N PRO A 148 9.42 15.08 0.57
CA PRO A 148 10.03 15.52 1.83
C PRO A 148 11.46 14.98 2.01
N HIS A 149 11.77 13.81 1.46
CA HIS A 149 13.10 13.23 1.50
C HIS A 149 14.17 14.08 0.80
N GLU A 150 13.83 14.98 -0.13
CA GLU A 150 14.83 15.85 -0.79
C GLU A 150 15.46 16.85 0.19
N ALA A 151 14.75 17.20 1.27
CA ALA A 151 15.29 18.01 2.36
C ALA A 151 16.17 17.20 3.33
N ALA A 152 16.12 15.87 3.28
CA ALA A 152 16.74 14.97 4.25
C ALA A 152 17.84 14.07 3.67
N LEU A 153 17.76 13.72 2.39
CA LEU A 153 18.62 12.74 1.75
C LEU A 153 19.36 13.35 0.55
N PRO A 154 20.56 12.82 0.23
CA PRO A 154 21.32 13.27 -0.91
C PRO A 154 20.62 12.97 -2.24
N SER A 155 20.91 13.81 -3.25
CA SER A 155 20.41 13.62 -4.60
C SER A 155 20.83 12.26 -5.20
N PRO A 156 20.11 11.74 -6.22
CA PRO A 156 20.49 10.51 -6.92
C PRO A 156 21.92 10.52 -7.50
N LYS A 157 22.44 11.68 -7.88
CA LYS A 157 23.83 11.83 -8.34
C LYS A 157 24.80 11.69 -7.17
N SER A 158 24.55 12.41 -6.08
CA SER A 158 25.38 12.41 -4.88
C SER A 158 25.45 11.02 -4.24
N ILE A 159 24.33 10.31 -4.13
CA ILE A 159 24.33 8.95 -3.56
C ILE A 159 25.09 7.95 -4.42
N ARG A 160 25.08 8.12 -5.74
CA ARG A 160 25.88 7.30 -6.66
C ARG A 160 27.37 7.51 -6.44
N THR A 161 27.79 8.75 -6.21
CA THR A 161 29.18 9.07 -5.85
C THR A 161 29.56 8.47 -4.50
N LEU A 162 28.67 8.55 -3.49
CA LEU A 162 28.91 7.92 -2.18
C LEU A 162 29.03 6.39 -2.29
N PHE A 163 28.20 5.75 -3.11
CA PHE A 163 28.32 4.32 -3.35
C PHE A 163 29.67 3.96 -3.97
N GLN A 164 30.09 4.68 -5.01
CA GLN A 164 31.40 4.47 -5.65
C GLN A 164 32.57 4.74 -4.71
N LYS A 165 32.42 5.71 -3.80
CA LYS A 165 33.43 6.04 -2.77
C LYS A 165 33.64 4.89 -1.77
N TYR A 166 32.56 4.20 -1.38
CA TYR A 166 32.60 3.20 -0.31
C TYR A 166 32.58 1.75 -0.76
N CYS A 167 32.14 1.44 -1.98
CA CYS A 167 32.16 0.08 -2.50
C CYS A 167 33.60 -0.43 -2.67
N ASP A 168 33.76 -1.76 -2.71
CA ASP A 168 35.06 -2.34 -3.01
C ASP A 168 35.46 -2.13 -4.48
N LYS A 169 36.71 -2.46 -4.83
CA LYS A 169 37.23 -2.35 -6.21
C LYS A 169 36.43 -3.15 -7.24
N LYS A 170 35.60 -4.11 -6.80
CA LYS A 170 34.76 -4.95 -7.65
C LYS A 170 33.32 -4.41 -7.74
N GLY A 171 33.03 -3.25 -7.14
CA GLY A 171 31.70 -2.63 -7.16
C GLY A 171 30.71 -3.21 -6.17
N PHE A 172 31.17 -3.95 -5.14
CA PHE A 172 30.31 -4.54 -4.13
C PHE A 172 30.33 -3.76 -2.81
N CYS A 173 29.14 -3.58 -2.25
CA CYS A 173 28.90 -2.93 -0.97
C CYS A 173 28.66 -4.00 0.11
N LYS A 174 29.57 -4.07 1.09
CA LYS A 174 29.45 -4.92 2.30
C LYS A 174 28.73 -4.14 3.41
N PRO A 175 28.25 -4.80 4.48
CA PRO A 175 27.60 -4.11 5.60
C PRO A 175 28.40 -2.92 6.18
N LEU A 176 29.71 -3.06 6.31
CA LEU A 176 30.57 -1.96 6.80
C LEU A 176 30.68 -0.80 5.79
N HIS A 177 30.63 -1.08 4.48
CA HIS A 177 30.62 -0.05 3.45
C HIS A 177 29.27 0.68 3.47
N LEU A 178 28.16 -0.06 3.57
CA LEU A 178 26.82 0.50 3.69
C LEU A 178 26.68 1.38 4.93
N TYR A 179 27.23 0.94 6.06
CA TYR A 179 27.26 1.72 7.29
C TYR A 179 27.92 3.08 7.07
N ARG A 180 29.15 3.12 6.55
CA ARG A 180 29.86 4.39 6.30
C ARG A 180 29.13 5.27 5.30
N LEU A 181 28.58 4.67 4.25
CA LEU A 181 27.82 5.36 3.22
C LEU A 181 26.57 6.03 3.81
N LEU A 182 25.76 5.28 4.57
CA LEU A 182 24.55 5.81 5.20
C LEU A 182 24.89 6.83 6.29
N THR A 183 25.97 6.63 7.06
CA THR A 183 26.44 7.63 8.02
C THR A 183 26.74 8.96 7.33
N GLU A 184 27.47 8.97 6.21
CA GLU A 184 27.77 10.21 5.48
C GLU A 184 26.51 10.79 4.80
N ALA A 185 25.64 9.94 4.26
CA ALA A 185 24.40 10.38 3.63
C ALA A 185 23.46 11.08 4.63
N LEU A 186 23.40 10.60 5.88
CA LEU A 186 22.53 11.12 6.93
C LEU A 186 23.11 12.32 7.68
N GLN A 187 24.39 12.64 7.50
CA GLN A 187 25.00 13.85 8.07
C GLN A 187 24.53 15.14 7.41
N GLN A 188 23.78 15.04 6.31
CA GLN A 188 23.28 16.18 5.54
C GLN A 188 21.76 16.29 5.69
N GLY A 189 21.23 17.50 5.55
CA GLY A 189 19.78 17.74 5.55
C GLY A 189 19.12 17.74 6.93
N VAL A 190 17.79 17.72 6.94
CA VAL A 190 16.99 17.87 8.17
C VAL A 190 17.17 16.72 9.17
N LEU A 191 17.57 15.53 8.70
CA LEU A 191 17.82 14.35 9.52
C LEU A 191 19.26 14.27 10.08
N ALA A 192 20.10 15.29 9.87
CA ALA A 192 21.45 15.34 10.44
C ALA A 192 21.46 15.11 11.95
N GLY A 193 22.35 14.25 12.44
CA GLY A 193 22.41 13.78 13.82
C GLY A 193 21.72 12.44 14.07
N SER A 194 20.83 11.99 13.16
CA SER A 194 20.20 10.66 13.26
C SER A 194 21.17 9.51 12.98
N GLU A 195 22.30 9.77 12.30
CA GLU A 195 23.34 8.79 12.04
C GLU A 195 23.93 8.18 13.32
N LYS A 196 23.81 8.87 14.46
CA LYS A 196 24.28 8.38 15.77
C LYS A 196 23.52 7.15 16.25
N PHE A 197 22.30 6.95 15.76
CA PHE A 197 21.45 5.80 16.08
C PHE A 197 21.56 4.69 15.02
N LEU A 198 22.35 4.90 13.96
CA LEU A 198 22.64 3.86 13.00
C LEU A 198 23.63 2.87 13.62
N ALA A 199 23.24 1.59 13.68
CA ALA A 199 24.12 0.51 14.12
C ALA A 199 24.61 -0.31 12.92
N LEU A 200 25.78 -0.94 13.07
CA LEU A 200 26.30 -1.87 12.06
C LEU A 200 25.34 -3.05 11.83
N GLU A 201 24.62 -3.49 12.87
CA GLU A 201 23.61 -4.56 12.76
C GLU A 201 22.46 -4.16 11.83
N HIS A 202 22.00 -2.89 11.85
CA HIS A 202 21.02 -2.41 10.88
C HIS A 202 21.54 -2.61 9.45
N CYS A 203 22.80 -2.25 9.19
CA CYS A 203 23.40 -2.38 7.87
C CYS A 203 23.63 -3.84 7.46
N LYS A 204 23.98 -4.73 8.40
CA LYS A 204 24.06 -6.17 8.14
C LYS A 204 22.72 -6.72 7.71
N SER A 205 21.66 -6.40 8.45
CA SER A 205 20.30 -6.83 8.10
C SER A 205 19.83 -6.22 6.78
N LEU A 206 20.04 -4.92 6.53
CA LEU A 206 19.65 -4.29 5.26
C LEU A 206 20.34 -4.97 4.06
N VAL A 207 21.63 -5.32 4.18
CA VAL A 207 22.33 -6.06 3.12
C VAL A 207 21.73 -7.45 2.94
N VAL A 208 21.57 -8.21 4.02
CA VAL A 208 21.01 -9.58 3.98
C VAL A 208 19.59 -9.60 3.42
N LEU A 209 18.77 -8.61 3.78
CA LEU A 209 17.38 -8.50 3.34
C LEU A 209 17.27 -8.16 1.85
N MET A 210 18.23 -7.42 1.31
CA MET A 210 18.26 -7.04 -0.11
C MET A 210 18.98 -8.06 -0.99
N ASP A 211 19.84 -8.89 -0.41
CA ASP A 211 20.67 -9.86 -1.09
C ASP A 211 19.84 -11.04 -1.61
N SER A 212 19.55 -10.99 -2.91
CA SER A 212 18.83 -12.04 -3.63
C SER A 212 19.69 -13.27 -3.94
N GLN A 213 21.02 -13.16 -3.84
CA GLN A 213 21.98 -14.16 -4.28
C GLN A 213 22.68 -14.91 -3.13
N GLY A 214 22.50 -14.44 -1.89
CA GLY A 214 23.11 -15.03 -0.69
C GLY A 214 24.61 -14.78 -0.56
N ILE A 215 25.13 -13.72 -1.19
CA ILE A 215 26.55 -13.36 -1.21
C ILE A 215 26.93 -12.43 -0.03
N ALA A 216 25.94 -11.94 0.72
CA ALA A 216 26.00 -10.95 1.79
C ALA A 216 26.64 -9.63 1.36
N ARG A 217 26.37 -9.19 0.12
CA ARG A 217 26.89 -7.96 -0.49
C ARG A 217 25.87 -7.42 -1.49
N LEU A 218 25.87 -6.11 -1.70
CA LEU A 218 25.02 -5.44 -2.68
C LEU A 218 25.83 -4.96 -3.87
N ASN A 219 25.35 -5.25 -5.07
CA ASN A 219 25.77 -4.50 -6.26
C ASN A 219 25.00 -3.17 -6.37
N TRP A 220 25.30 -2.35 -7.38
CA TRP A 220 24.63 -1.06 -7.56
C TRP A 220 23.11 -1.18 -7.76
N SER A 221 22.63 -2.17 -8.50
CA SER A 221 21.20 -2.36 -8.77
C SER A 221 20.42 -2.71 -7.48
N GLU A 222 20.98 -3.61 -6.68
CA GLU A 222 20.41 -4.00 -5.38
C GLU A 222 20.45 -2.82 -4.40
N PHE A 223 21.55 -2.08 -4.36
CA PHE A 223 21.65 -0.86 -3.56
C PHE A 223 20.67 0.23 -4.03
N GLN A 224 20.48 0.42 -5.33
CA GLN A 224 19.53 1.39 -5.85
C GLN A 224 18.10 1.04 -5.41
N THR A 225 17.73 -0.23 -5.46
CA THR A 225 16.42 -0.71 -4.97
C THR A 225 16.26 -0.46 -3.46
N LEU A 226 17.33 -0.68 -2.68
CA LEU A 226 17.35 -0.35 -1.24
C LEU A 226 17.17 1.16 -1.04
N TRP A 227 17.87 1.98 -1.82
CA TRP A 227 17.83 3.43 -1.70
C TRP A 227 16.46 4.01 -2.05
N ASP A 228 15.80 3.49 -3.07
CA ASP A 228 14.45 3.92 -3.44
C ASP A 228 13.43 3.60 -2.33
N LYS A 229 13.60 2.46 -1.64
CA LYS A 229 12.82 2.14 -0.43
C LYS A 229 13.12 3.13 0.71
N ILE A 230 14.40 3.44 0.96
CA ILE A 230 14.80 4.42 1.97
C ILE A 230 14.16 5.79 1.68
N ARG A 231 14.18 6.26 0.43
CA ARG A 231 13.52 7.53 0.04
C ARG A 231 12.02 7.50 0.37
N LYS A 232 11.31 6.45 -0.08
CA LYS A 232 9.87 6.30 0.18
C LYS A 232 9.54 6.29 1.68
N TRP A 233 10.31 5.56 2.49
CA TRP A 233 10.06 5.50 3.93
C TRP A 233 10.51 6.76 4.66
N THR A 234 11.45 7.51 4.09
CA THR A 234 11.82 8.83 4.61
C THR A 234 10.70 9.84 4.41
N ASP A 235 10.02 9.80 3.26
CA ASP A 235 8.82 10.64 3.04
C ASP A 235 7.76 10.38 4.11
N ILE A 236 7.51 9.09 4.39
CA ILE A 236 6.56 8.69 5.44
C ILE A 236 7.05 9.18 6.80
N PHE A 237 8.30 8.89 7.16
CA PHE A 237 8.87 9.28 8.45
C PHE A 237 8.72 10.78 8.71
N LEU A 238 9.05 11.62 7.73
CA LEU A 238 9.00 13.09 7.87
C LEU A 238 7.57 13.64 7.97
N VAL A 239 6.57 12.91 7.46
CA VAL A 239 5.14 13.27 7.64
C VAL A 239 4.68 12.98 9.06
N PHE A 240 5.19 11.91 9.68
CA PHE A 240 4.79 11.49 11.02
C PHE A 240 5.64 12.11 12.14
N ASP A 241 6.90 12.49 11.89
CA ASP A 241 7.77 13.25 12.81
C ASP A 241 7.35 14.73 12.89
N LYS A 242 6.12 14.97 13.37
CA LYS A 242 5.49 16.31 13.39
C LYS A 242 6.26 17.30 14.26
N ASN A 243 6.84 16.79 15.36
CA ASN A 243 7.63 17.56 16.31
C ASN A 243 9.10 17.76 15.83
N LYS A 244 9.49 17.17 14.70
CA LYS A 244 10.84 17.25 14.10
C LYS A 244 11.93 16.81 15.07
N THR A 245 11.61 15.83 15.92
CA THR A 245 12.55 15.25 16.89
C THR A 245 13.50 14.25 16.25
N LYS A 246 13.29 13.89 14.97
CA LYS A 246 14.03 12.86 14.24
C LYS A 246 13.79 11.47 14.85
N ARG A 247 12.67 11.34 15.56
CA ARG A 247 12.19 10.16 16.24
C ARG A 247 10.67 10.11 16.08
N LEU A 248 10.12 8.90 16.00
CA LEU A 248 8.67 8.69 16.07
C LEU A 248 8.30 8.25 17.48
N GLU A 249 7.30 8.86 18.06
CA GLU A 249 6.68 8.36 19.29
C GLU A 249 5.95 7.06 18.99
N TYR A 250 5.84 6.15 19.97
CA TYR A 250 5.20 4.85 19.80
C TYR A 250 3.80 4.93 19.15
N GLU A 251 3.02 5.96 19.48
CA GLU A 251 1.69 6.21 18.93
C GLU A 251 1.72 6.60 17.44
N GLU A 252 2.81 7.19 16.96
CA GLU A 252 3.01 7.60 15.56
C GLU A 252 3.48 6.43 14.68
N VAL A 253 4.04 5.37 15.28
CA VAL A 253 4.60 4.21 14.57
C VAL A 253 3.52 3.42 13.83
N CYS A 254 2.38 3.12 14.46
CA CYS A 254 1.31 2.35 13.79
C CYS A 254 0.74 3.07 12.55
N PRO A 255 0.38 4.37 12.63
CA PRO A 255 0.03 5.15 11.45
C PRO A 255 1.11 5.18 10.37
N ALA A 256 2.39 5.29 10.75
CA ALA A 256 3.51 5.29 9.81
C ALA A 256 3.69 3.92 9.11
N LEU A 257 3.55 2.80 9.84
CA LEU A 257 3.55 1.46 9.26
C LEU A 257 2.38 1.29 8.28
N LYS A 258 1.20 1.80 8.65
CA LYS A 258 0.01 1.77 7.80
C LYS A 258 0.23 2.54 6.49
N ALA A 259 0.85 3.71 6.56
CA ALA A 259 1.25 4.50 5.38
C ALA A 259 2.33 3.79 4.52
N ALA A 260 3.17 2.95 5.14
CA ALA A 260 4.12 2.10 4.44
C ALA A 260 3.45 0.87 3.77
N GLY A 261 2.15 0.64 3.99
CA GLY A 261 1.40 -0.51 3.49
C GLY A 261 1.50 -1.73 4.39
N ILE A 262 1.93 -1.56 5.64
CA ILE A 262 2.10 -2.63 6.62
C ILE A 262 0.98 -2.53 7.65
N MET A 263 0.16 -3.57 7.71
CA MET A 263 -0.92 -3.72 8.69
C MET A 263 -0.43 -4.61 9.83
N VAL A 264 -0.58 -4.13 11.06
CA VAL A 264 -0.19 -4.83 12.29
C VAL A 264 -1.30 -4.74 13.31
N ASP A 265 -1.49 -5.79 14.10
CA ASP A 265 -2.42 -5.79 15.24
C ASP A 265 -1.74 -5.28 16.51
N ASP A 266 -2.52 -5.16 17.59
CA ASP A 266 -2.02 -4.65 18.88
C ASP A 266 -0.90 -5.51 19.46
N LEU A 267 -0.95 -6.84 19.25
CA LEU A 267 0.07 -7.76 19.74
C LEU A 267 1.40 -7.50 19.02
N VAL A 268 1.37 -7.39 17.69
CA VAL A 268 2.57 -7.06 16.90
C VAL A 268 3.08 -5.68 17.26
N MET A 269 2.21 -4.69 17.49
CA MET A 269 2.63 -3.37 17.96
C MET A 269 3.32 -3.42 19.32
N GLN A 270 2.82 -4.20 20.29
CA GLN A 270 3.50 -4.40 21.57
C GLN A 270 4.90 -4.99 21.39
N LEU A 271 5.06 -5.96 20.49
CA LEU A 271 6.37 -6.54 20.15
C LEU A 271 7.28 -5.50 19.48
N VAL A 272 6.72 -4.62 18.63
CA VAL A 272 7.45 -3.49 18.04
C VAL A 272 7.96 -2.56 19.14
N GLY A 273 7.11 -2.23 20.12
CA GLY A 273 7.48 -1.48 21.32
C GLY A 273 8.67 -2.11 22.02
N LEU A 274 8.52 -3.36 22.46
CA LEU A 274 9.56 -4.06 23.24
C LEU A 274 10.90 -4.21 22.51
N ARG A 275 10.90 -4.28 21.18
CA ARG A 275 12.11 -4.63 20.40
C ARG A 275 12.78 -3.44 19.72
N TYR A 276 12.03 -2.42 19.33
CA TYR A 276 12.52 -1.35 18.44
C TYR A 276 12.43 0.05 19.05
N THR A 277 11.77 0.23 20.20
CA THR A 277 11.78 1.53 20.89
C THR A 277 13.01 1.69 21.77
N GLU A 278 13.45 2.93 21.89
CA GLU A 278 14.39 3.40 22.90
C GLU A 278 13.70 3.49 24.29
N PRO A 279 14.44 3.73 25.39
CA PRO A 279 13.87 3.81 26.73
C PRO A 279 12.78 4.88 26.92
N ASP A 280 12.73 5.88 26.03
CA ASP A 280 11.72 6.94 26.01
C ASP A 280 10.49 6.60 25.15
N MET A 281 10.31 5.33 24.76
CA MET A 281 9.23 4.85 23.90
C MET A 281 9.22 5.49 22.50
N THR A 282 10.38 5.94 22.02
CA THR A 282 10.52 6.48 20.65
C THR A 282 11.30 5.53 19.75
N ILE A 283 11.10 5.62 18.44
CA ILE A 283 11.89 4.92 17.43
C ILE A 283 12.69 5.96 16.63
N SER A 284 14.02 5.83 16.65
CA SER A 284 14.89 6.69 15.85
C SER A 284 14.71 6.47 14.35
N TYR A 285 15.04 7.47 13.52
CA TYR A 285 14.95 7.33 12.06
C TYR A 285 15.64 6.06 11.49
N PRO A 286 16.90 5.72 11.83
CA PRO A 286 17.49 4.47 11.37
C PRO A 286 16.78 3.23 11.91
N GLY A 287 16.26 3.29 13.14
CA GLY A 287 15.46 2.22 13.74
C GLY A 287 14.14 1.99 13.00
N PHE A 288 13.48 3.06 12.55
CA PHE A 288 12.27 3.01 11.75
C PHE A 288 12.52 2.37 10.39
N LEU A 289 13.58 2.79 9.67
CA LEU A 289 13.97 2.16 8.40
C LEU A 289 14.24 0.65 8.57
N TYR A 290 14.91 0.29 9.65
CA TYR A 290 15.19 -1.11 9.98
C TYR A 290 13.91 -1.90 10.26
N LEU A 291 13.01 -1.36 11.09
CA LEU A 291 11.72 -1.95 11.42
C LEU A 291 10.88 -2.20 10.16
N VAL A 292 10.71 -1.18 9.32
CA VAL A 292 9.87 -1.27 8.11
C VAL A 292 10.45 -2.29 7.13
N MET A 293 11.78 -2.27 6.88
CA MET A 293 12.42 -3.26 6.02
C MET A 293 12.24 -4.68 6.55
N LYS A 294 12.42 -4.88 7.87
CA LYS A 294 12.29 -6.20 8.49
C LYS A 294 10.86 -6.73 8.40
N LEU A 295 9.86 -5.92 8.73
CA LEU A 295 8.45 -6.28 8.61
C LEU A 295 8.06 -6.58 7.16
N GLU A 296 8.41 -5.70 6.21
CA GLU A 296 8.12 -5.91 4.78
C GLU A 296 8.69 -7.26 4.30
N ARG A 297 9.93 -7.58 4.71
CA ARG A 297 10.61 -8.81 4.31
C ARG A 297 10.01 -10.05 4.95
N MET A 298 9.64 -9.98 6.22
CA MET A 298 8.91 -11.05 6.90
C MET A 298 7.57 -11.32 6.23
N ILE A 299 6.81 -10.29 5.87
CA ILE A 299 5.53 -10.38 5.17
C ILE A 299 5.73 -11.01 3.79
N HIS A 300 6.66 -10.51 2.98
CA HIS A 300 6.94 -11.05 1.65
C HIS A 300 7.40 -12.52 1.71
N LYS A 301 8.23 -12.88 2.68
CA LYS A 301 8.68 -14.27 2.86
C LYS A 301 7.53 -15.17 3.28
N PHE A 302 6.64 -14.71 4.16
CA PHE A 302 5.44 -15.46 4.52
C PHE A 302 4.54 -15.68 3.29
N GLN A 303 4.23 -14.62 2.54
CA GLN A 303 3.40 -14.67 1.34
C GLN A 303 3.99 -15.59 0.25
N ALA A 304 5.33 -15.66 0.12
CA ALA A 304 5.97 -16.57 -0.81
C ALA A 304 5.76 -18.06 -0.45
N TYR A 305 5.56 -18.38 0.83
CA TYR A 305 5.24 -19.73 1.30
C TYR A 305 3.73 -19.98 1.34
N ASP A 306 2.91 -18.95 1.59
CA ASP A 306 1.45 -19.02 1.57
C ASP A 306 0.89 -18.79 0.16
N MET A 307 1.28 -19.65 -0.79
CA MET A 307 0.85 -19.54 -2.20
C MET A 307 -0.68 -19.63 -2.37
N MET A 308 -1.38 -20.17 -1.38
CA MET A 308 -2.83 -20.42 -1.41
C MET A 308 -3.64 -19.40 -0.60
N GLY A 309 -2.99 -18.42 0.04
CA GLY A 309 -3.66 -17.38 0.83
C GLY A 309 -4.47 -17.93 2.01
N GLN A 310 -3.96 -18.97 2.68
CA GLN A 310 -4.64 -19.62 3.81
C GLN A 310 -4.39 -18.88 5.13
N GLY A 311 -3.39 -17.99 5.19
CA GLY A 311 -2.97 -17.35 6.44
C GLY A 311 -2.16 -18.27 7.36
N THR A 312 -1.79 -19.46 6.88
CA THR A 312 -0.97 -20.44 7.61
C THR A 312 0.02 -21.11 6.66
N ILE A 313 1.26 -21.32 7.12
CA ILE A 313 2.30 -22.02 6.35
C ILE A 313 2.81 -23.24 7.12
N THR A 314 3.13 -24.31 6.40
CA THR A 314 3.78 -25.50 6.97
C THR A 314 5.26 -25.48 6.62
N ILE A 315 6.12 -25.43 7.63
CA ILE A 315 7.57 -25.40 7.49
C ILE A 315 8.22 -26.38 8.45
N ASN A 316 9.34 -26.97 8.04
CA ASN A 316 10.14 -27.83 8.92
C ASN A 316 11.14 -27.01 9.76
N TYR A 317 11.75 -27.67 10.75
CA TYR A 317 12.72 -27.05 11.66
C TYR A 317 13.85 -26.28 10.94
N ARG A 318 14.43 -26.88 9.89
CA ARG A 318 15.52 -26.24 9.13
C ARG A 318 15.03 -25.00 8.37
N GLN A 319 13.85 -25.06 7.78
CA GLN A 319 13.23 -23.91 7.11
C GLN A 319 12.92 -22.80 8.12
N TRP A 320 12.42 -23.13 9.31
CA TRP A 320 12.19 -22.16 10.38
C TRP A 320 13.47 -21.45 10.82
N LEU A 321 14.55 -22.19 11.08
CA LEU A 321 15.84 -21.59 11.42
C LEU A 321 16.37 -20.69 10.31
N TYR A 322 16.30 -21.14 9.06
CA TYR A 322 16.71 -20.34 7.91
C TYR A 322 15.86 -19.07 7.75
N MET A 323 14.55 -19.18 7.99
CA MET A 323 13.64 -18.05 7.96
C MET A 323 13.96 -17.01 9.02
N THR A 324 14.24 -17.43 10.25
CA THR A 324 14.40 -16.52 11.39
C THR A 324 15.81 -15.96 11.54
N MET A 325 16.84 -16.72 11.15
CA MET A 325 18.24 -16.27 11.24
C MET A 325 18.68 -15.38 10.09
N TYR A 326 18.16 -15.64 8.87
CA TYR A 326 18.52 -14.91 7.66
C TYR A 326 17.31 -14.07 7.19
N ASN A 327 16.88 -13.16 8.08
CA ASN A 327 15.82 -12.14 7.93
C ASN A 327 16.10 -10.92 8.83
#